data_AF-A0A0P1FUN6-F1
#
_entry.id   AF-A0A0P1FUN6-F1
#
_cell.length_a   1.000
_cell.length_b   1.000
_cell.length_c   1.000
_cell.angle_alpha   90.00
_cell.angle_beta   90.00
_cell.angle_gamma   90.00
#
_symmetry.space_group_name_H-M   'P 1'
#
loop_
_entity.id
_entity.type
_entity.pdbx_description
1 polymer ?
#
loop_
_entity_poly.entity_id
_entity_poly.type
_entity_poly.pdbx_seq_one_letter_code
_entity_poly.pdbx_strand_id
1 'polypeptide(L)'
;MNDGGFIDMINSFFGGAVTTLIGAFTGRLMWHSGEVKLGNRRFFGKELLWEIPVAVGMALIGEAAARYIGLSQPVSTGFVATLAYLGPRGAEALLAAWLCRKK
;
A
#
# COMPACT_ATOMS: atom_id res chain seq x y z
N MET A 1 15.06 1.67 34.37
CA MET A 1 15.43 1.37 32.96
C MET A 1 14.14 1.05 32.21
N ASN A 2 13.36 2.05 31.77
CA ASN A 2 12.16 1.79 30.95
C ASN A 2 11.77 2.91 29.95
N ASP A 3 12.59 3.95 29.78
CA ASP A 3 12.26 5.06 28.86
C ASP A 3 12.80 4.84 27.44
N GLY A 4 13.77 3.94 27.27
CA GLY A 4 14.34 3.59 25.96
C GLY A 4 13.39 2.79 25.07
N GLY A 5 12.63 1.83 25.63
CA GLY A 5 11.79 0.93 24.84
C GLY A 5 10.61 1.62 24.15
N PHE A 6 9.98 2.60 24.80
CA PHE A 6 8.86 3.35 24.22
C PHE A 6 9.35 4.34 23.16
N ILE A 7 10.47 5.02 23.41
CA ILE A 7 11.07 5.95 22.43
C ILE A 7 11.63 5.18 21.23
N ASP A 8 12.25 4.01 21.44
CA ASP A 8 12.74 3.15 20.35
C ASP A 8 11.57 2.53 19.56
N MET A 9 10.48 2.16 20.22
CA MET A 9 9.23 1.76 19.55
C MET A 9 8.68 2.92 18.71
N ILE A 10 8.62 4.14 19.25
CA ILE A 10 8.18 5.34 18.52
C ILE A 10 9.13 5.63 17.36
N ASN A 11 10.45 5.57 17.53
CA ASN A 11 11.41 5.80 16.45
C ASN A 11 11.35 4.72 15.35
N SER A 12 11.16 3.46 15.73
CA SER A 12 10.94 2.36 14.78
C SER A 12 9.63 2.53 14.02
N PHE A 13 8.56 2.92 14.72
CA PHE A 13 7.24 3.18 14.15
C PHE A 13 7.25 4.43 13.24
N PHE A 14 7.86 5.53 13.68
CA PHE A 14 7.97 6.77 12.91
C PHE A 14 8.97 6.67 11.75
N GLY A 15 10.02 5.86 11.85
CA GLY A 15 10.98 5.68 10.77
C GLY A 15 10.51 4.70 9.69
N GLY A 16 10.11 3.49 10.11
CA GLY A 16 9.75 2.40 9.19
C GLY A 16 8.28 2.39 8.76
N ALA A 17 7.35 2.67 9.68
CA ALA A 17 5.92 2.62 9.34
C ALA A 17 5.49 3.86 8.52
N VAL A 18 6.07 5.03 8.78
CA VAL A 18 5.76 6.25 7.99
C VAL A 18 6.27 6.14 6.56
N THR A 19 7.49 5.64 6.35
CA THR A 19 8.03 5.40 5.00
C THR A 19 7.20 4.36 4.24
N THR A 20 6.74 3.32 4.93
CA THR A 20 5.81 2.31 4.40
C THR A 20 4.45 2.91 4.03
N LEU A 21 3.90 3.80 4.86
CA LEU A 21 2.65 4.51 4.57
C LEU A 21 2.78 5.45 3.37
N ILE A 22 3.90 6.18 3.27
CA ILE A 22 4.19 7.04 2.10
C ILE A 22 4.32 6.19 0.84
N GLY A 23 5.01 5.04 0.93
CA GLY A 23 5.12 4.09 -0.17
C GLY A 23 3.77 3.52 -0.59
N ALA A 24 2.93 3.12 0.37
CA ALA A 24 1.58 2.63 0.12
C ALA A 24 0.70 3.69 -0.56
N PHE A 25 0.75 4.93 -0.04
CA PHE A 25 -0.01 6.05 -0.59
C PHE A 25 0.44 6.38 -2.02
N THR A 26 1.76 6.40 -2.25
CA THR A 26 2.36 6.63 -3.57
C THR A 26 1.94 5.53 -4.56
N GLY A 27 2.01 4.27 -4.15
CA GLY A 27 1.55 3.14 -4.97
C GLY A 27 0.08 3.29 -5.35
N ARG A 28 -0.78 3.62 -4.38
CA ARG A 28 -2.22 3.80 -4.64
C ARG A 28 -2.49 4.97 -5.59
N LEU A 29 -1.78 6.08 -5.43
CA LEU A 29 -1.87 7.23 -6.33
C LEU A 29 -1.39 6.92 -7.76
N MET A 30 -0.34 6.12 -7.92
CA MET A 30 0.16 5.72 -9.25
C MET A 30 -0.91 4.94 -10.04
N TRP A 31 -1.60 4.00 -9.39
CA TRP A 31 -2.71 3.27 -10.02
C TRP A 31 -3.89 4.19 -10.33
N HIS A 32 -4.29 5.02 -9.36
CA HIS A 32 -5.38 5.98 -9.55
C HIS A 32 -5.12 6.92 -10.73
N SER A 33 -3.89 7.41 -10.85
CA SER A 33 -3.45 8.26 -11.98
C SER A 33 -3.58 7.53 -13.32
N GLY A 34 -3.30 6.23 -13.36
CA GLY A 34 -3.50 5.39 -14.55
C GLY A 34 -4.98 5.28 -14.95
N GLU A 35 -5.87 5.02 -14.00
CA GLU A 35 -7.32 4.94 -14.24
C GLU A 35 -7.92 6.28 -14.70
N VAL A 36 -7.41 7.40 -14.18
CA VAL A 36 -7.79 8.74 -14.60
C VAL A 36 -7.34 9.00 -16.03
N LYS A 37 -6.12 8.59 -16.39
CA LYS A 37 -5.59 8.74 -17.76
C LYS A 37 -6.40 7.93 -18.79
N LEU A 38 -6.96 6.79 -18.37
CA LEU A 38 -7.86 5.97 -19.17
C LEU A 38 -9.30 6.52 -19.23
N GLY A 39 -9.60 7.62 -18.56
CA GLY A 39 -10.93 8.24 -18.53
C GLY A 39 -11.96 7.50 -17.68
N ASN A 40 -11.54 6.46 -16.94
CA ASN A 40 -12.42 5.63 -16.13
C ASN A 40 -12.85 6.32 -14.82
N ARG A 41 -12.08 7.31 -14.32
CA ARG A 41 -12.36 8.06 -13.07
C ARG A 41 -11.89 9.52 -13.11
N ARG A 42 -12.41 10.37 -12.22
CA ARG A 42 -11.97 11.77 -12.02
C ARG A 42 -10.86 11.84 -10.97
N PHE A 43 -9.76 12.53 -11.27
CA PHE A 43 -8.56 12.65 -10.41
C PHE A 43 -8.82 13.31 -9.05
N PHE A 44 -9.65 14.35 -9.01
CA PHE A 44 -10.05 15.06 -7.80
C PHE A 44 -11.54 14.82 -7.50
N GLY A 45 -11.86 13.63 -6.99
CA GLY A 45 -13.19 13.27 -6.51
C GLY A 45 -13.19 12.91 -5.02
N LYS A 46 -14.37 12.84 -4.39
CA LYS A 46 -14.55 12.30 -3.01
C LYS A 46 -13.92 10.91 -2.84
N GLU A 47 -13.79 10.17 -3.95
CA GLU A 47 -13.13 8.87 -4.01
C GLU A 47 -11.66 8.90 -3.59
N LEU A 48 -10.91 9.97 -3.89
CA LEU A 48 -9.50 10.10 -3.52
C LEU A 48 -9.31 10.16 -1.98
N LEU A 49 -10.25 10.78 -1.26
CA LEU A 49 -10.23 10.81 0.21
C LEU A 49 -10.45 9.42 0.80
N TRP A 50 -11.26 8.59 0.14
CA TRP A 50 -11.47 7.19 0.54
C TRP A 50 -10.27 6.29 0.21
N GLU A 51 -9.35 6.72 -0.64
CA GLU A 51 -8.11 5.98 -0.89
C GLU A 51 -7.12 6.08 0.29
N ILE A 52 -7.23 7.10 1.15
CA ILE A 52 -6.35 7.25 2.33
C ILE A 52 -6.57 6.09 3.33
N PRO A 53 -7.80 5.81 3.84
CA PRO A 53 -8.03 4.67 4.71
C PRO A 53 -7.65 3.33 4.07
N VAL A 54 -7.89 3.18 2.77
CA VAL A 54 -7.53 1.96 2.04
C VAL A 54 -6.02 1.78 1.99
N ALA A 55 -5.26 2.84 1.70
CA ALA A 55 -3.80 2.81 1.71
C ALA A 55 -3.25 2.47 3.09
N VAL A 56 -3.85 3.00 4.16
CA VAL A 56 -3.49 2.66 5.55
C VAL A 56 -3.76 1.18 5.85
N GLY A 57 -4.94 0.67 5.48
CA GLY A 57 -5.28 -0.75 5.66
C GLY A 57 -4.31 -1.65 4.90
N MET A 58 -3.99 -1.31 3.65
CA MET A 58 -3.03 -2.04 2.83
C MET A 58 -1.61 -1.98 3.38
N ALA A 59 -1.21 -0.85 3.97
CA ALA A 59 0.08 -0.72 4.63
C ALA A 59 0.20 -1.66 5.83
N LEU A 60 -0.84 -1.73 6.66
CA LEU A 60 -0.86 -2.63 7.82
C LEU A 60 -0.82 -4.10 7.40
N ILE A 61 -1.64 -4.49 6.43
CA ILE A 61 -1.71 -5.87 5.92
C ILE A 61 -0.40 -6.25 5.23
N GLY A 62 0.13 -5.37 4.39
CA GLY A 62 1.37 -5.60 3.66
C GLY A 62 2.59 -5.68 4.58
N GLU A 63 2.66 -4.84 5.62
CA GLU A 63 3.75 -4.87 6.61
C GLU A 63 3.67 -6.14 7.47
N ALA A 64 2.47 -6.58 7.84
CA ALA A 64 2.28 -7.87 8.53
C ALA A 64 2.70 -9.05 7.65
N ALA A 65 2.32 -9.03 6.37
CA ALA A 65 2.72 -10.05 5.41
C ALA A 65 4.24 -10.06 5.20
N ALA A 66 4.87 -8.88 5.03
CA ALA A 66 6.31 -8.74 4.89
C ALA A 66 7.08 -9.27 6.11
N ARG A 67 6.60 -8.98 7.32
CA ARG A 67 7.16 -9.53 8.56
C ARG A 67 7.03 -11.05 8.63
N TYR A 68 5.89 -11.60 8.21
CA TYR A 68 5.67 -13.05 8.20
C TYR A 68 6.69 -13.78 7.31
N ILE A 69 7.05 -13.20 6.17
CA ILE A 69 8.07 -13.76 5.25
C ILE A 69 9.50 -13.28 5.55
N GLY A 70 9.71 -12.53 6.64
CA GLY A 70 11.04 -12.09 7.09
C GLY A 70 11.69 -10.97 6.26
N LEU A 71 10.91 -10.14 5.57
CA LEU A 71 11.43 -9.00 4.82
C LEU A 71 11.89 -7.89 5.76
N SER A 72 13.13 -7.43 5.57
CA SER A 72 13.66 -6.24 6.25
C SER A 72 13.32 -4.96 5.47
N GLN A 73 13.36 -3.82 6.14
CA GLN A 73 13.39 -2.52 5.44
C GLN A 73 14.72 -2.40 4.66
N PRO A 74 14.73 -1.82 3.43
CA PRO A 74 13.65 -1.14 2.72
C PRO A 74 12.75 -2.06 1.86
N VAL A 75 13.03 -3.36 1.81
CA VAL A 75 12.31 -4.33 0.97
C VAL A 75 10.84 -4.45 1.39
N SER A 76 10.56 -4.40 2.70
CA SER A 76 9.19 -4.34 3.23
C SER A 76 8.41 -3.15 2.66
N THR A 77 8.99 -1.94 2.66
CA THR A 77 8.35 -0.75 2.07
C THR A 77 8.06 -0.93 0.59
N GLY A 78 9.00 -1.46 -0.18
CA GLY A 78 8.80 -1.72 -1.62
C GLY A 78 7.72 -2.77 -1.88
N PHE A 79 7.66 -3.81 -1.05
CA PHE A 79 6.62 -4.84 -1.11
C PHE A 79 5.24 -4.25 -0.82
N VAL A 80 5.11 -3.47 0.25
CA VAL A 80 3.87 -2.77 0.61
C VAL A 80 3.44 -1.79 -0.48
N ALA A 81 4.36 -0.99 -1.01
CA ALA A 81 4.07 -0.05 -2.10
C ALA A 81 3.55 -0.77 -3.35
N THR A 82 4.12 -1.94 -3.67
CA THR A 82 3.67 -2.79 -4.78
C THR A 82 2.27 -3.34 -4.54
N LEU A 83 1.99 -3.83 -3.33
CA LEU A 83 0.65 -4.30 -2.96
C LEU A 83 -0.39 -3.17 -2.98
N ALA A 84 -0.02 -1.98 -2.53
CA ALA A 84 -0.90 -0.81 -2.56
C ALA A 84 -1.14 -0.29 -3.99
N TYR A 85 -0.13 -0.41 -4.86
CA TYR A 85 -0.27 -0.14 -6.29
C TYR A 85 -1.32 -1.05 -6.93
N LEU A 86 -1.27 -2.35 -6.65
CA LEU A 86 -2.30 -3.28 -7.10
C LEU A 86 -3.65 -2.96 -6.46
N GLY A 87 -3.70 -2.92 -5.12
CA GLY A 87 -4.93 -2.72 -4.37
C GLY A 87 -6.04 -3.74 -4.67
N PRO A 88 -7.20 -3.62 -4.02
CA PRO A 88 -8.31 -4.56 -4.21
C PRO A 88 -8.82 -4.59 -5.65
N ARG A 89 -8.96 -3.41 -6.27
CA ARG A 89 -9.45 -3.25 -7.64
C ARG A 89 -8.45 -3.71 -8.70
N GLY A 90 -7.15 -3.49 -8.51
CA GLY A 90 -6.14 -4.01 -9.44
C GLY A 90 -5.95 -5.52 -9.29
N ALA A 91 -6.11 -6.06 -8.09
CA ALA A 91 -6.16 -7.51 -7.88
C ALA A 91 -7.38 -8.13 -8.59
N GLU A 92 -8.57 -7.52 -8.48
CA GLU A 92 -9.76 -7.93 -9.23
C GLU A 92 -9.53 -7.90 -10.75
N ALA A 93 -8.93 -6.83 -11.27
CA ALA A 93 -8.64 -6.70 -12.70
C ALA A 93 -7.64 -7.76 -13.19
N LEU A 94 -6.58 -8.05 -12.41
CA LEU A 94 -5.63 -9.10 -12.73
C LEU A 94 -6.25 -10.49 -12.66
N LEU A 95 -7.07 -10.77 -11.63
CA LEU A 95 -7.77 -12.04 -11.49
C LEU A 95 -8.77 -12.24 -12.64
N ALA A 96 -9.53 -11.21 -13.00
CA ALA A 96 -10.45 -11.26 -14.12
C ALA A 96 -9.72 -11.49 -15.44
N ALA A 97 -8.61 -10.77 -15.69
CA ALA A 97 -7.78 -10.98 -16.87
C ALA A 97 -7.18 -12.40 -16.91
N TRP A 98 -6.70 -12.92 -15.78
CA TRP A 98 -6.12 -14.27 -15.71
C TRP A 98 -7.15 -15.37 -15.95
N LEU A 99 -8.34 -15.24 -15.35
CA LEU A 99 -9.45 -16.19 -15.52
C LEU A 99 -10.05 -16.14 -16.93
N CYS A 100 -10.22 -14.94 -17.51
CA CYS A 100 -10.72 -14.79 -18.88
C CYS A 100 -9.71 -15.24 -19.95
N ARG A 101 -8.41 -15.18 -19.67
CA ARG A 101 -7.37 -15.71 -20.59
C ARG A 101 -7.29 -17.24 -20.60
N LYS A 102 -7.95 -17.90 -19.64
CA LYS A 102 -8.08 -19.37 -19.55
C LYS A 102 -9.33 -19.93 -20.24
N LYS A 103 -10.08 -19.09 -20.98
CA LYS A 103 -11.12 -19.51 -21.92
C LYS A 103 -10.58 -19.45 -23.35
#